data_AF-A0A1F9ML80-F1
#
_entry.id   AF-A0A1F9ML80-F1
#
_cell.length_a   1.000
_cell.length_b   1.000
_cell.length_c   1.000
_cell.angle_alpha   90.00
_cell.angle_beta   90.00
_cell.angle_gamma   90.00
#
_symmetry.space_group_name_H-M   'P 1'
#
loop_
_entity.id
_entity.type
_entity.pdbx_description
1 polymer ?
#
loop_
_entity_poly.entity_id
_entity_poly.type
_entity_poly.pdbx_seq_one_letter_code
_entity_poly.pdbx_strand_id
1 'polypeptide(L)'
;MICEAIERIADRVLAYEETDLTALLNHFKTRMEQFEPSPAWERAVIAYFLINGVRVKNALKHGKTHGRARSAGGRPALRLVK
;
A
#
# COMPACT_ATOMS: atom_id res chain seq x y z
N MET A 1 -9.33 18.70 14.13
CA MET A 1 -9.41 19.26 12.75
C MET A 1 -8.55 18.50 11.73
N ILE A 2 -7.21 18.61 11.72
CA ILE A 2 -6.38 17.90 10.71
C ILE A 2 -6.25 16.39 10.99
N CYS A 3 -6.11 15.98 12.24
CA CYS A 3 -6.04 14.57 12.63
C CYS A 3 -7.31 13.81 12.17
N GLU A 4 -8.49 14.30 12.52
CA GLU A 4 -9.77 13.72 12.07
C GLU A 4 -9.90 13.68 10.54
N ALA A 5 -9.36 14.67 9.82
CA ALA A 5 -9.37 14.67 8.37
C ALA A 5 -8.48 13.55 7.81
N ILE A 6 -7.29 13.35 8.38
CA ILE A 6 -6.38 12.25 8.02
C ILE A 6 -7.01 10.89 8.35
N GLU A 7 -7.65 10.76 9.52
CA GLU A 7 -8.36 9.53 9.92
C GLU A 7 -9.49 9.20 8.95
N ARG A 8 -10.32 10.18 8.58
CA ARG A 8 -11.37 9.99 7.58
C ARG A 8 -10.83 9.61 6.21
N ILE A 9 -9.68 10.16 5.81
CA ILE A 9 -9.00 9.76 4.57
C ILE A 9 -8.52 8.31 4.71
N ALA A 10 -7.91 7.94 5.84
CA ALA A 10 -7.44 6.58 6.09
C ALA A 10 -8.60 5.58 5.99
N ASP A 11 -9.73 5.85 6.65
CA ASP A 11 -10.92 4.99 6.60
C ASP A 11 -11.42 4.79 5.18
N ARG A 12 -11.45 5.86 4.38
CA ARG A 12 -11.86 5.78 2.96
C ARG A 12 -10.88 4.99 2.12
N VAL A 13 -9.57 5.26 2.26
CA VAL A 13 -8.53 4.63 1.44
C VAL A 13 -8.38 3.14 1.80
N LEU A 14 -8.63 2.76 3.05
CA LEU A 14 -8.62 1.37 3.51
C LEU A 14 -9.74 0.51 2.90
N ALA A 15 -10.81 1.11 2.39
CA ALA A 15 -11.94 0.42 1.77
C ALA A 15 -11.70 0.06 0.29
N TYR A 16 -10.60 0.52 -0.32
CA TYR A 16 -10.26 0.24 -1.71
C TYR A 16 -9.50 -1.07 -1.88
N GLU A 17 -9.75 -1.73 -3.01
CA GLU A 17 -8.98 -2.88 -3.46
C GLU A 17 -7.64 -2.44 -4.08
N GLU A 18 -6.68 -3.37 -4.18
CA GLU A 18 -5.33 -3.06 -4.69
C GLU A 18 -5.33 -2.54 -6.13
N THR A 19 -6.27 -3.01 -6.97
CA THR A 19 -6.46 -2.53 -8.35
C THR A 19 -6.85 -1.06 -8.39
N ASP A 20 -7.77 -0.64 -7.51
CA ASP A 20 -8.25 0.73 -7.45
C ASP A 20 -7.18 1.67 -6.89
N LEU A 21 -6.46 1.22 -5.84
CA LEU A 21 -5.31 1.95 -5.30
C LEU A 21 -4.23 2.15 -6.35
N THR A 22 -4.01 1.15 -7.22
CA THR A 22 -3.05 1.25 -8.33
C THR A 22 -3.52 2.26 -9.37
N ALA A 23 -4.80 2.24 -9.74
CA ALA A 23 -5.36 3.21 -10.69
C ALA A 23 -5.29 4.64 -10.16
N LEU A 24 -5.66 4.87 -8.89
CA LEU A 24 -5.55 6.17 -8.22
C LEU A 24 -4.09 6.65 -8.15
N LEU A 25 -3.15 5.76 -7.79
CA LEU A 25 -1.75 6.11 -7.74
C LEU A 25 -1.25 6.58 -9.12
N ASN A 26 -1.59 5.84 -10.19
CA ASN A 26 -1.20 6.19 -11.55
C ASN A 26 -1.80 7.53 -11.99
N HIS A 27 -3.06 7.80 -11.64
CA HIS A 27 -3.70 9.08 -11.91
C HIS A 27 -2.92 10.26 -11.29
N PHE A 28 -2.59 10.18 -9.99
CA PHE A 28 -1.83 11.23 -9.33
C PHE A 28 -0.37 11.30 -9.79
N LYS A 29 0.23 10.15 -10.15
CA LYS A 29 1.56 10.07 -10.73
C LYS A 29 1.65 10.87 -12.03
N THR A 30 0.73 10.63 -12.98
CA THR A 30 0.68 11.37 -14.24
C THR A 30 0.52 12.88 -13.99
N ARG A 31 -0.27 13.25 -12.99
CA ARG A 31 -0.47 14.67 -12.64
C ARG A 31 0.77 15.32 -12.02
N MET A 32 1.56 14.61 -11.22
CA MET A 32 2.79 15.17 -10.64
C MET A 32 3.97 15.21 -11.64
N GLU A 33 4.00 14.30 -12.62
CA GLU A 33 5.01 14.26 -13.69
C GLU A 33 4.91 15.48 -14.62
N GLN A 34 3.72 16.06 -14.76
CA GLN A 34 3.49 17.37 -15.36
C GLN A 34 3.87 18.45 -14.34
N PHE A 35 5.17 18.68 -14.17
CA PHE A 35 5.71 19.61 -13.17
C PHE A 35 5.24 21.06 -13.43
N GLU A 36 4.18 21.44 -12.73
CA GLU A 36 3.61 22.79 -12.71
C GLU A 36 3.37 23.15 -11.24
N PRO A 37 4.27 23.90 -10.58
CA PRO A 37 4.23 24.17 -9.13
C PRO A 37 3.04 25.06 -8.76
N SER A 38 1.88 24.42 -8.73
CA SER A 38 0.58 24.98 -8.46
C SER A 38 -0.02 24.29 -7.24
N PRO A 39 -1.00 24.91 -6.57
CA PRO A 39 -1.74 24.25 -5.49
C PRO A 39 -2.40 22.93 -5.91
N ALA A 40 -2.68 22.73 -7.21
CA ALA A 40 -3.24 21.48 -7.70
C ALA A 40 -2.18 20.38 -7.87
N TRP A 41 -0.96 20.76 -8.24
CA TRP A 41 0.18 19.85 -8.27
C TRP A 41 0.59 19.42 -6.86
N GLU A 42 0.68 20.35 -5.90
CA GLU A 42 0.98 20.02 -4.50
C GLU A 42 -0.04 19.03 -3.93
N ARG A 43 -1.34 19.23 -4.23
CA ARG A 43 -2.40 18.28 -3.85
C ARG A 43 -2.20 16.90 -4.49
N ALA A 44 -1.79 16.84 -5.75
CA ALA A 44 -1.52 15.57 -6.43
C ALA A 44 -0.31 14.85 -5.81
N VAL A 45 0.74 15.58 -5.44
CA VAL A 45 1.91 15.04 -4.73
C VAL A 45 1.50 14.45 -3.38
N ILE A 46 0.73 15.20 -2.56
CA ILE A 46 0.24 14.70 -1.27
C ILE A 46 -0.61 13.44 -1.44
N ALA A 47 -1.55 13.45 -2.38
CA ALA A 47 -2.41 12.30 -2.67
C ALA A 47 -1.61 11.08 -3.11
N TYR A 48 -0.63 11.26 -4.01
CA TYR A 48 0.28 10.20 -4.45
C TYR A 48 0.99 9.54 -3.27
N PHE A 49 1.58 10.32 -2.36
CA PHE A 49 2.29 9.77 -1.21
C PHE A 49 1.38 9.06 -0.21
N LEU A 50 0.17 9.58 0.04
CA LEU A 50 -0.82 8.93 0.89
C LEU A 50 -1.22 7.55 0.34
N ILE A 51 -1.55 7.47 -0.95
CA ILE A 51 -1.95 6.22 -1.61
C ILE A 51 -0.77 5.24 -1.66
N ASN A 52 0.43 5.71 -2.03
CA ASN A 52 1.62 4.89 -2.08
C ASN A 52 1.94 4.27 -0.71
N GLY A 53 1.82 5.06 0.37
CA GLY A 53 2.00 4.58 1.74
C GLY A 53 1.04 3.42 2.08
N VAL A 54 -0.23 3.52 1.68
CA VAL A 54 -1.21 2.45 1.89
C VAL A 54 -0.85 1.18 1.12
N ARG A 55 -0.44 1.30 -0.15
CA ARG A 55 -0.01 0.15 -0.97
C ARG A 55 1.22 -0.54 -0.40
N VAL A 56 2.22 0.23 0.03
CA VAL A 56 3.41 -0.32 0.70
C VAL A 56 3.03 -1.06 1.98
N LYS A 57 2.17 -0.47 2.82
CA LYS A 57 1.62 -1.14 4.03
C LYS A 57 0.91 -2.44 3.67
N ASN A 58 0.09 -2.46 2.62
CA ASN A 58 -0.62 -3.67 2.18
C ASN A 58 0.36 -4.75 1.72
N ALA A 59 1.39 -4.39 0.93
CA ALA A 59 2.44 -5.32 0.52
C ALA A 59 3.19 -5.91 1.72
N LEU A 60 3.53 -5.10 2.74
CA LEU A 60 4.15 -5.57 3.97
C LEU A 60 3.25 -6.54 4.74
N LYS A 61 1.93 -6.28 4.80
CA LYS A 61 0.95 -7.19 5.42
C LYS A 61 0.91 -8.53 4.69
N HIS A 62 0.82 -8.54 3.37
CA HIS A 62 0.84 -9.76 2.56
C HIS A 62 2.14 -10.55 2.76
N GLY A 63 3.29 -9.88 2.71
CA GLY A 63 4.60 -10.49 2.94
C GLY A 63 4.73 -11.15 4.31
N LYS A 64 4.24 -10.52 5.38
CA LYS A 64 4.23 -11.09 6.73
C LYS A 64 3.29 -12.30 6.85
N THR A 65 2.09 -12.21 6.28
CA THR A 65 1.12 -13.32 6.33
C THR A 65 1.62 -14.54 5.54
N HIS A 66 2.21 -14.33 4.36
CA HIS A 66 2.77 -15.42 3.54
C HIS A 66 4.09 -15.96 4.10
N GLY A 67 4.93 -15.12 4.70
CA GLY A 67 6.12 -15.55 5.42
C GLY A 67 5.81 -16.46 6.62
N ARG A 68 4.70 -16.19 7.33
CA ARG A 68 4.21 -17.03 8.43
C ARG A 68 3.62 -18.36 7.94
N ALA A 69 2.93 -18.37 6.80
CA ALA A 69 2.46 -19.61 6.17
C ALA A 69 3.63 -20.52 5.74
N ARG A 70 4.72 -19.95 5.21
CA ARG A 70 5.94 -20.69 4.83
C ARG A 70 6.75 -21.23 6.02
N SER A 71 6.61 -20.63 7.20
CA SER A 71 7.29 -21.10 8.42
C SER A 71 6.47 -22.09 9.25
N ALA A 72 5.15 -22.20 9.00
CA ALA A 72 4.28 -23.19 9.63
C ALA A 72 4.19 -24.53 8.85
N GLY A 73 4.69 -24.59 7.61
CA GLY A 73 4.68 -25.78 6.77
C GLY A 73 6.00 -26.57 6.80
N GLY A 74 6.10 -27.50 7.76
CA GLY A 74 6.83 -28.77 7.64
C GLY A 74 8.30 -28.75 7.23
N ARG A 75 9.21 -28.88 8.21
CA ARG A 75 10.42 -29.70 7.96
C ARG A 75 9.92 -31.15 7.77
N PRO A 76 10.10 -31.79 6.61
CA PRO A 76 9.88 -33.23 6.55
C PRO A 76 10.90 -33.87 7.48
N ALA A 77 10.42 -34.65 8.44
CA ALA A 77 11.29 -35.45 9.29
C ALA A 77 12.04 -36.43 8.39
N LEU A 78 13.29 -36.12 8.06
CA LEU A 78 14.17 -37.06 7.35
C LEU A 78 14.34 -38.27 8.25
N ARG A 79 13.69 -39.37 7.85
CA ARG A 79 13.77 -40.64 8.56
C ARG A 79 15.13 -41.25 8.23
N LEU A 80 15.99 -41.37 9.23
CA LEU A 80 17.28 -42.04 9.10
C LEU A 80 17.01 -43.52 8.77
N VAL A 81 17.34 -43.93 7.55
CA VAL A 81 17.30 -45.35 7.15
C VAL A 81 18.60 -45.96 7.67
N LYS A 82 18.48 -46.96 8.55
CA LYS A 82 19.60 -47.77 9.04
C LYS A 82 20.05 -48.75 7.96
#